data_AF-D8JAA6-F1
#
_entry.id   AF-D8JAA6-F1
#
_cell.length_a   1.000
_cell.length_b   1.000
_cell.length_c   1.000
_cell.angle_alpha   90.00
_cell.angle_beta   90.00
_cell.angle_gamma   90.00
#
_symmetry.space_group_name_H-M   'P 1'
#
loop_
_entity.id
_entity.type
_entity.pdbx_description
1 polymer ?
#
loop_
_entity_poly.entity_id
_entity_poly.type
_entity_poly.pdbx_seq_one_letter_code
_entity_poly.pdbx_strand_id
1 'polypeptide(L)' 'MSVDTNSEPDEGDSDANIGVGIAIGVALGVGIGTATDDLALWLPMGIALGVAIGAGMGTR' A
#
# COMPACT_ATOMS: atom_id res chain seq x y z
N MET A 1 16.13 -24.21 19.91
CA MET A 1 15.85 -22.83 19.49
C MET A 1 14.84 -22.93 18.36
N SER A 2 13.57 -23.14 18.71
CA SER A 2 12.50 -23.01 17.73
C SER A 2 12.36 -21.51 17.52
N VAL A 3 12.67 -21.05 16.31
CA VAL A 3 12.28 -19.72 15.86
C VAL A 3 10.76 -19.78 15.71
N ASP A 4 10.10 -19.48 16.83
CA ASP A 4 8.66 -19.33 16.92
C ASP A 4 8.19 -18.30 15.89
N THR A 5 7.17 -18.72 15.14
CA THR A 5 6.12 -17.88 14.57
C THR A 5 6.63 -16.78 13.63
N ASN A 6 6.73 -17.18 12.35
CA ASN A 6 6.35 -16.31 11.25
C ASN A 6 4.98 -15.70 11.59
N SER A 7 4.97 -14.42 11.94
CA SER A 7 3.76 -13.65 12.16
C SER A 7 2.92 -13.72 10.90
N GLU A 8 1.91 -14.60 10.88
CA GLU A 8 0.76 -14.42 10.02
C GLU A 8 0.21 -13.02 10.30
N PRO A 9 0.19 -12.10 9.32
CA PRO A 9 -0.59 -10.88 9.50
C PRO A 9 -2.02 -11.36 9.64
N ASP A 10 -2.59 -11.19 10.84
CA ASP A 10 -4.00 -11.37 11.11
C ASP A 10 -4.72 -10.31 10.27
N GLU A 11 -5.06 -10.71 9.04
CA GLU A 11 -5.81 -9.95 8.05
C GLU A 11 -7.23 -9.80 8.57
N GLY A 12 -7.43 -8.82 9.46
CA GLY A 12 -8.71 -8.16 9.54
C GLY A 12 -9.02 -7.65 8.13
N ASP A 13 -10.01 -8.25 7.47
CA ASP A 13 -10.32 -8.01 6.05
C ASP A 13 -10.35 -6.51 5.71
N SER A 14 -10.78 -5.66 6.63
CA SER A 14 -10.80 -4.20 6.45
C SER A 14 -9.41 -3.54 6.44
N ASP A 15 -8.47 -3.98 7.28
CA ASP A 15 -7.12 -3.43 7.40
C ASP A 15 -6.18 -3.99 6.32
N ALA A 16 -6.35 -5.26 5.95
CA ALA A 16 -5.62 -5.89 4.86
C ALA A 16 -5.90 -5.18 3.52
N ASN A 17 -7.16 -4.80 3.27
CA ASN A 17 -7.55 -4.06 2.07
C ASN A 17 -6.89 -2.67 2.00
N ILE A 18 -6.76 -1.96 3.13
CA ILE A 18 -6.04 -0.69 3.21
C ILE A 18 -4.54 -0.90 2.96
N GLY A 19 -3.92 -1.92 3.59
CA GLY A 19 -2.51 -2.24 3.41
C GLY A 19 -2.15 -2.59 1.97
N VAL A 20 -2.98 -3.40 1.30
CA VAL A 20 -2.84 -3.76 -0.11
C VAL A 20 -2.99 -2.53 -1.00
N GLY A 21 -3.98 -1.68 -0.74
CA GLY A 21 -4.17 -0.41 -1.46
C GLY A 21 -2.93 0.47 -1.39
N ILE A 22 -2.40 0.70 -0.19
CA ILE A 22 -1.18 1.50 0.02
C ILE A 22 0.02 0.87 -0.68
N ALA A 23 0.22 -0.45 -0.58
CA ALA A 23 1.34 -1.13 -1.23
C ALA A 23 1.31 -0.94 -2.77
N ILE A 24 0.14 -1.10 -3.39
CA ILE A 24 -0.04 -0.88 -4.83
C ILE A 24 0.19 0.59 -5.20
N GLY A 25 -0.40 1.52 -4.45
CA GLY A 25 -0.27 2.94 -4.68
C GLY A 25 1.17 3.45 -4.55
N VAL A 26 1.91 2.96 -3.56
CA VAL A 26 3.33 3.27 -3.36
C VAL A 26 4.19 2.66 -4.48
N ALA A 27 3.96 1.40 -4.85
CA ALA A 27 4.71 0.76 -5.94
C ALA A 27 4.54 1.51 -7.27
N LEU A 28 3.30 1.93 -7.58
CA LEU A 28 3.01 2.73 -8.78
C LEU A 28 3.58 4.15 -8.68
N GLY A 29 3.39 4.83 -7.55
CA GLY A 29 3.90 6.20 -7.34
C GLY A 29 5.42 6.27 -7.39
N VAL A 30 6.12 5.30 -6.79
CA VAL A 30 7.58 5.21 -6.85
C VAL A 30 8.04 4.80 -8.25
N GLY A 31 7.38 3.83 -8.89
CA GLY A 31 7.73 3.40 -10.25
C GLY A 31 7.62 4.54 -11.28
N ILE A 32 6.56 5.33 -11.22
CA ILE A 32 6.37 6.47 -12.14
C ILE A 32 7.22 7.66 -11.70
N GLY A 33 7.31 7.96 -10.41
CA GLY A 33 8.11 9.06 -9.89
C GLY A 33 9.61 8.88 -10.13
N THR A 34 10.13 7.66 -10.07
CA THR A 34 11.53 7.37 -10.45
C THR A 34 11.75 7.51 -11.95
N ALA A 35 10.78 7.12 -12.78
CA ALA A 35 10.88 7.27 -14.23
C ALA A 35 10.81 8.75 -14.68
N THR A 36 10.16 9.60 -13.89
CA THR A 36 9.96 11.03 -14.20
C THR A 36 10.97 11.93 -13.50
N ASP A 37 11.86 11.37 -12.66
CA ASP A 37 12.77 12.11 -11.77
C ASP A 37 12.06 13.07 -10.78
N ASP A 38 10.73 12.91 -10.62
CA ASP A 38 9.82 13.77 -9.86
C ASP A 38 9.11 13.00 -8.73
N LEU A 39 9.89 12.31 -7.91
CA LEU A 39 9.39 11.54 -6.76
C LEU A 39 8.62 12.40 -5.75
N ALA A 40 8.99 13.67 -5.60
CA ALA A 40 8.35 14.58 -4.67
C ALA A 40 6.86 14.82 -4.98
N LEU A 41 6.49 14.79 -6.27
CA LEU A 41 5.11 14.95 -6.71
C LEU A 41 4.38 13.60 -6.76
N TRP A 42 5.06 12.56 -7.25
CA TRP A 42 4.43 11.27 -7.51
C TRP A 42 4.26 10.39 -6.27
N LEU A 43 5.11 10.50 -5.25
CA LEU A 43 4.97 9.77 -3.99
C LEU A 43 3.67 10.11 -3.22
N PRO A 44 3.34 11.38 -2.93
CA PRO A 44 2.09 11.71 -2.26
C PRO A 44 0.86 11.35 -3.11
N MET A 45 0.97 11.45 -4.44
CA MET A 45 -0.09 11.02 -5.35
C MET A 45 -0.34 9.51 -5.28
N GLY A 46 0.73 8.70 -5.30
CA GLY A 46 0.65 7.25 -5.19
C GLY A 46 0.05 6.79 -3.85
N ILE A 47 0.45 7.42 -2.74
CA ILE A 47 -0.13 7.13 -1.42
C ILE A 47 -1.62 7.51 -1.39
N ALA A 48 -2.00 8.69 -1.89
CA ALA A 48 -3.40 9.12 -1.92
C ALA A 48 -4.28 8.17 -2.76
N LEU A 49 -3.79 7.72 -3.91
CA LEU A 49 -4.47 6.73 -4.75
C LEU A 49 -4.57 5.37 -4.06
N GLY A 50 -3.47 4.91 -3.45
CA GLY A 50 -3.44 3.63 -2.74
C GLY A 50 -4.40 3.60 -1.55
N VAL A 51 -4.45 4.67 -0.77
CA VAL A 51 -5.41 4.83 0.34
C VAL A 51 -6.84 4.91 -0.20
N ALA A 52 -7.10 5.67 -1.28
CA ALA A 52 -8.43 5.76 -1.86
C ALA A 52 -8.94 4.40 -2.38
N ILE A 53 -8.07 3.61 -3.01
CA ILE A 53 -8.39 2.26 -3.47
C ILE A 53 -8.61 1.33 -2.27
N GLY A 54 -7.71 1.32 -1.29
CA GLY A 54 -7.85 0.49 -0.09
C GLY A 54 -9.09 0.82 0.72
N ALA A 55 -9.41 2.10 0.88
CA ALA A 55 -10.61 2.59 1.58
C ALA A 55 -11.90 2.28 0.81
N GLY A 56 -11.88 2.42 -0.52
CA GLY A 56 -12.98 2.01 -1.38
C GLY A 56 -13.18 0.50 -1.46
N MET A 57 -12.16 -0.29 -1.12
CA MET A 57 -12.23 -1.76 -1.11
C MET A 57 -12.70 -2.32 0.24
N GLY A 58 -12.38 -1.63 1.35
CA GLY A 58 -12.80 -1.99 2.71
C GLY A 58 -14.21 -1.54 3.12
N THR A 59 -14.92 -0.76 2.29
CA THR A 59 -16.28 -0.25 2.58
C THR A 59 -17.43 -1.21 2.20
N ARG A 60 -17.18 -2.52 2.06
CA ARG A 60 -18.21 -3.50 1.67
C ARG A 60 -18.31 -4.66 2.66
#